data_AF-A0A672F501-F1
#
_entry.id   AF-A0A672F501-F1
#
_cell.length_a   1.000
_cell.length_b   1.000
_cell.length_c   1.000
_cell.angle_alpha   90.00
_cell.angle_beta   90.00
_cell.angle_gamma   90.00
#
_symmetry.space_group_name_H-M   'P 1'
#
loop_
_entity.id
_entity.type
_entity.pdbx_description
1 polymer ?
#
loop_
_entity_poly.entity_id
_entity_poly.type
_entity_poly.pdbx_seq_one_letter_code
_entity_poly.pdbx_strand_id
1 'polypeptide(L)'
;MVKLELDQVVIRRMKEEDIEVVKALIKEGCEGTENRLILHILTRPFCLFILAVFSSVLRCLVHSFVLALAIPVFLLIVFLKITMPRSTGVLGSSKPYWDYVGSSYKGKQDETLQNLYCRISGKTPVTKKPRRRIGAKDRDKDMSAEKITPEREQAAGHVWLGDCEGEVLGCIFRESETRPGVRRICRVVTSCWYRREGLGRLLVQSLEQRERETGAHRVYAHVPYPSKLGEAFFKKLGYLQLGEENNEEDSDEINLETPERGFLGYPLTKVFYKDL
;
A
#
# COMPACT_ATOMS: atom_id res chain seq x y z
N MET A 1 -14.02 19.42 -10.43
CA MET A 1 -12.73 18.73 -10.26
C MET A 1 -11.68 19.80 -9.99
N VAL A 2 -10.91 19.64 -8.92
CA VAL A 2 -9.81 20.56 -8.59
C VAL A 2 -8.64 20.18 -9.48
N LYS A 3 -8.18 21.11 -10.33
CA LYS A 3 -7.02 20.86 -11.20
C LYS A 3 -5.76 20.98 -10.35
N LEU A 4 -5.00 19.90 -10.25
CA LEU A 4 -3.73 19.90 -9.53
C LEU A 4 -2.59 20.24 -10.48
N GLU A 5 -1.83 21.29 -10.15
CA GLU A 5 -0.59 21.62 -10.85
C GLU A 5 0.53 20.70 -10.36
N LEU A 6 0.81 19.64 -11.12
CA LEU A 6 1.77 18.59 -10.73
C LEU A 6 3.19 19.12 -10.53
N ASP A 7 3.57 20.24 -11.14
CA ASP A 7 4.88 20.89 -10.97
C ASP A 7 5.05 21.58 -9.61
N GLN A 8 3.95 21.84 -8.89
CA GLN A 8 3.98 22.42 -7.55
C GLN A 8 4.07 21.36 -6.44
N VAL A 9 3.81 20.09 -6.78
CA VAL A 9 3.83 18.99 -5.81
C VAL A 9 5.27 18.68 -5.42
N VAL A 10 5.56 18.74 -4.12
CA VAL A 10 6.84 18.33 -3.54
C VAL A 10 6.71 16.91 -3.02
N ILE A 11 7.58 16.01 -3.48
CA ILE A 11 7.59 14.64 -2.96
C ILE A 11 8.66 14.55 -1.88
N ARG A 12 8.25 14.32 -0.64
CA ARG A 12 9.14 14.35 0.53
C ARG A 12 8.99 13.13 1.42
N ARG A 13 9.99 12.82 2.25
CA ARG A 13 9.83 11.79 3.30
C ARG A 13 8.73 12.20 4.30
N MET A 14 8.01 11.19 4.80
CA MET A 14 7.05 11.34 5.89
C MET A 14 7.76 11.71 7.19
N LYS A 15 7.22 12.68 7.92
CA LYS A 15 7.64 13.08 9.26
C LYS A 15 6.67 12.52 10.30
N GLU A 16 7.05 12.58 11.58
CA GLU A 16 6.18 12.09 12.67
C GLU A 16 4.83 12.83 12.73
N GLU A 17 4.83 14.11 12.43
CA GLU A 17 3.63 14.95 12.37
C GLU A 17 2.64 14.56 11.27
N ASP A 18 3.11 13.89 10.20
CA ASP A 18 2.26 13.45 9.09
C ASP A 18 1.56 12.11 9.38
N ILE A 19 1.95 11.38 10.43
CA ILE A 19 1.51 9.99 10.67
C ILE A 19 -0.02 9.87 10.70
N GLU A 20 -0.72 10.76 11.40
CA GLU A 20 -2.17 10.70 11.52
C GLU A 20 -2.88 11.02 10.21
N VAL A 21 -2.33 11.96 9.42
CA VAL A 21 -2.86 12.29 8.09
C VAL A 21 -2.67 11.12 7.13
N VAL A 22 -1.51 10.48 7.15
CA VAL A 22 -1.21 9.31 6.30
C VAL A 22 -2.10 8.12 6.66
N LYS A 23 -2.32 7.86 7.96
CA LYS A 23 -3.26 6.83 8.40
C LYS A 23 -4.68 7.09 7.88
N ALA A 24 -5.15 8.33 7.99
CA ALA A 24 -6.48 8.71 7.49
C ALA A 24 -6.57 8.52 5.97
N LEU A 25 -5.55 8.96 5.23
CA LEU A 25 -5.48 8.84 3.79
C LEU A 25 -5.52 7.37 3.32
N ILE A 26 -4.74 6.48 3.96
CA ILE A 26 -4.73 5.05 3.65
C ILE A 26 -6.08 4.43 3.97
N LYS A 27 -6.67 4.77 5.12
CA LYS A 27 -7.99 4.27 5.52
C LYS A 27 -9.06 4.62 4.49
N GLU A 28 -9.05 5.85 3.97
CA GLU A 28 -9.95 6.29 2.90
C GLU A 28 -9.65 5.57 1.57
N GLY A 29 -8.37 5.46 1.19
CA GLY A 29 -7.95 4.82 -0.06
C GLY A 29 -8.31 3.34 -0.14
N CYS A 30 -8.36 2.67 1.02
CA CYS A 30 -8.59 1.23 1.10
C CYS A 30 -10.00 0.88 1.58
N GLU A 31 -10.86 1.88 1.76
CA GLU A 31 -12.25 1.68 2.15
C GLU A 31 -12.96 0.69 1.21
N GLY A 32 -13.66 -0.28 1.80
CA GLY A 32 -14.39 -1.32 1.07
C GLY A 32 -13.53 -2.38 0.38
N THR A 33 -12.20 -2.23 0.31
CA THR A 33 -11.31 -3.23 -0.30
C THR A 33 -11.35 -4.55 0.46
N GLU A 34 -11.36 -4.49 1.80
CA GLU A 34 -11.50 -5.67 2.66
C GLU A 34 -12.80 -6.43 2.38
N ASN A 35 -13.93 -5.73 2.28
CA ASN A 35 -15.22 -6.37 2.08
C ASN A 35 -15.28 -7.04 0.70
N ARG A 36 -14.68 -6.42 -0.33
CA ARG A 36 -14.55 -7.01 -1.67
C ARG A 36 -13.63 -8.23 -1.65
N LEU A 37 -12.57 -8.22 -0.84
CA LEU A 37 -11.64 -9.34 -0.68
C LEU A 37 -12.31 -10.51 0.05
N ILE A 38 -13.06 -10.24 1.11
CA ILE A 38 -13.85 -11.26 1.82
C ILE A 38 -14.87 -11.87 0.87
N LEU A 39 -15.62 -11.04 0.12
CA LEU A 39 -16.54 -11.52 -0.89
C LEU A 39 -15.84 -12.36 -1.95
N HIS A 40 -14.64 -11.94 -2.38
CA HIS A 40 -13.83 -12.69 -3.33
C HIS A 40 -13.45 -14.09 -2.82
N ILE A 41 -13.13 -14.24 -1.53
CA ILE A 41 -12.82 -15.54 -0.91
C ILE A 41 -14.10 -16.38 -0.76
N LEU A 42 -15.16 -15.78 -0.23
CA LEU A 42 -16.44 -16.47 0.02
C LEU A 42 -17.08 -17.01 -1.25
N THR A 43 -16.83 -16.37 -2.39
CA THR A 43 -17.38 -16.80 -3.69
C THR A 43 -16.55 -17.89 -4.39
N ARG A 44 -15.45 -18.37 -3.78
CA ARG A 44 -14.66 -19.46 -4.36
C ARG A 44 -15.35 -20.82 -4.18
N PRO A 45 -15.36 -21.69 -5.22
CA PRO A 45 -16.05 -22.98 -5.17
C PRO A 45 -15.67 -23.85 -3.97
N PHE A 46 -14.38 -23.92 -3.62
CA PHE A 46 -13.93 -24.71 -2.47
C PHE A 46 -14.40 -24.11 -1.13
N CYS A 47 -14.43 -22.78 -1.00
CA CYS A 47 -14.91 -22.12 0.21
C CYS A 47 -16.42 -22.38 0.39
N LEU A 48 -17.20 -22.26 -0.69
CA LEU A 48 -18.62 -22.60 -0.70
C LEU A 48 -18.86 -24.08 -0.37
N PHE A 49 -18.02 -24.98 -0.90
CA PHE A 49 -18.09 -26.40 -0.58
C PHE A 49 -17.86 -26.66 0.92
N ILE A 50 -16.82 -26.08 1.50
CA ILE A 50 -16.53 -26.19 2.94
C ILE A 50 -17.70 -25.64 3.78
N LEU A 51 -18.24 -24.48 3.42
CA LEU A 51 -19.40 -23.89 4.09
C LEU A 51 -20.62 -24.82 3.99
N ALA A 52 -20.87 -25.44 2.84
CA ALA A 52 -21.96 -26.38 2.65
C ALA A 52 -21.82 -27.63 3.53
N VAL A 53 -20.60 -28.17 3.66
CA VAL A 53 -20.31 -29.29 4.57
C VAL A 53 -20.58 -28.91 6.01
N PHE A 54 -20.06 -27.77 6.48
CA PHE A 54 -20.31 -27.28 7.84
C PHE A 54 -21.79 -27.02 8.11
N SER A 55 -22.50 -26.40 7.17
CA SER A 55 -23.95 -26.20 7.27
C SER A 55 -24.73 -27.51 7.32
N SER A 56 -24.29 -28.54 6.59
CA SER A 56 -24.92 -29.87 6.63
C SER A 56 -24.75 -30.54 7.98
N VAL A 57 -23.54 -30.50 8.56
CA VAL A 57 -23.27 -31.02 9.91
C VAL A 57 -24.06 -30.25 10.96
N LEU A 58 -24.08 -28.92 10.87
CA LEU A 58 -24.77 -28.07 11.82
C LEU A 58 -26.29 -28.29 11.81
N ARG A 59 -26.86 -28.66 10.66
CA ARG A 59 -28.27 -29.03 10.53
C ARG A 59 -28.66 -30.24 11.39
N CYS A 60 -27.72 -31.14 11.66
CA CYS A 60 -27.98 -32.28 12.57
C CYS A 60 -28.07 -31.83 14.04
N LEU A 61 -27.52 -30.67 14.39
CA LEU A 61 -27.47 -30.13 15.75
C LEU A 61 -28.52 -29.05 16.01
N VAL A 62 -28.89 -28.29 14.98
CA VAL A 62 -29.73 -27.09 15.07
C VAL A 62 -31.08 -27.35 14.38
N HIS A 63 -32.17 -27.13 15.11
CA HIS A 63 -33.54 -27.35 14.62
C HIS A 63 -33.99 -26.33 13.54
N SER A 64 -33.23 -25.25 13.33
CA SER A 64 -33.53 -24.19 12.35
C SER A 64 -32.63 -24.27 11.12
N PHE A 65 -33.24 -24.44 9.95
CA PHE A 65 -32.55 -24.46 8.66
C PHE A 65 -31.82 -23.15 8.36
N VAL A 66 -32.48 -22.01 8.61
CA VAL A 66 -31.90 -20.68 8.36
C VAL A 66 -30.67 -20.46 9.23
N LEU A 67 -30.73 -20.87 10.50
CA LEU A 67 -29.64 -20.71 11.44
C LEU A 67 -28.43 -21.59 11.08
N ALA A 68 -28.69 -22.82 10.60
CA ALA A 68 -27.64 -23.73 10.13
C ALA A 68 -26.87 -23.21 8.88
N LEU A 69 -27.50 -22.36 8.07
CA LEU A 69 -26.85 -21.68 6.94
C LEU A 69 -26.15 -20.39 7.36
N ALA A 70 -26.78 -19.58 8.21
CA ALA A 70 -26.27 -18.26 8.58
C ALA A 70 -25.04 -18.33 9.50
N ILE A 71 -25.02 -19.26 10.45
CA ILE A 71 -23.94 -19.35 11.45
C ILE A 71 -22.56 -19.58 10.80
N PRO A 72 -22.36 -20.60 9.92
CA PRO A 72 -21.03 -20.85 9.33
C PRO A 72 -20.51 -19.66 8.51
N VAL A 73 -21.40 -19.02 7.74
CA VAL A 73 -21.06 -17.84 6.94
C VAL A 73 -20.68 -16.66 7.84
N PHE A 74 -21.47 -16.40 8.89
CA PHE A 74 -21.20 -15.31 9.83
C PHE A 74 -19.88 -15.52 10.58
N LEU A 75 -19.64 -16.72 11.11
CA LEU A 75 -18.39 -17.05 11.79
C LEU A 75 -17.18 -16.91 10.87
N LEU A 76 -17.30 -17.33 9.60
CA LEU A 76 -16.23 -17.17 8.63
C LEU A 76 -15.98 -15.69 8.31
N ILE A 77 -17.01 -14.86 8.16
CA ILE A 77 -16.84 -13.41 7.96
C ILE A 77 -16.13 -12.78 9.15
N VAL A 78 -16.53 -13.11 10.38
CA VAL A 78 -15.89 -12.62 11.60
C VAL A 78 -14.42 -13.09 11.67
N PHE A 79 -14.17 -14.37 11.38
CA PHE A 79 -12.83 -14.93 11.32
C PHE A 79 -11.94 -14.21 10.30
N LEU A 80 -12.43 -14.00 9.07
CA LEU A 80 -11.71 -13.26 8.04
C LEU A 80 -11.51 -11.79 8.44
N LYS A 81 -12.51 -11.15 9.04
CA LYS A 81 -12.40 -9.78 9.59
C LYS A 81 -11.46 -9.69 10.79
N ILE A 82 -11.09 -10.77 11.47
CA ILE A 82 -10.11 -10.73 12.56
C ILE A 82 -8.71 -11.03 12.03
N THR A 83 -8.60 -11.98 11.10
CA THR A 83 -7.32 -12.50 10.60
C THR A 83 -6.72 -11.64 9.49
N MET A 84 -7.54 -11.10 8.58
CA MET A 84 -7.07 -10.27 7.47
C MET A 84 -6.55 -8.89 7.89
N PRO A 85 -7.23 -8.08 8.73
CA PRO A 85 -6.78 -6.72 9.02
C PRO A 85 -5.54 -6.61 9.92
N ARG A 86 -5.01 -7.74 10.43
CA ARG A 86 -3.80 -7.76 11.25
C ARG A 86 -2.57 -8.33 10.54
N SER A 87 -2.77 -9.29 9.63
CA SER A 87 -1.67 -9.97 8.93
C SER A 87 -1.29 -9.30 7.61
N THR A 88 -2.26 -8.70 6.91
CA THR A 88 -2.01 -7.96 5.68
C THR A 88 -2.08 -6.48 6.01
N GLY A 89 -0.93 -5.83 6.23
CA GLY A 89 -0.86 -4.38 6.38
C GLY A 89 -1.20 -3.68 5.05
N VAL A 90 -2.47 -3.77 4.66
CA VAL A 90 -3.12 -3.13 3.51
C VAL A 90 -2.40 -3.36 2.16
N LEU A 91 -2.08 -4.64 1.96
CA LEU A 91 -1.76 -5.40 0.74
C LEU A 91 -0.48 -5.00 0.01
N GLY A 92 0.54 -5.84 0.20
CA GLY A 92 1.88 -5.67 -0.34
C GLY A 92 2.96 -5.47 0.71
N SER A 93 2.69 -5.69 1.99
CA SER A 93 3.75 -5.69 3.01
C SER A 93 3.53 -6.79 4.03
N SER A 94 4.59 -7.56 4.25
CA SER A 94 4.65 -8.66 5.23
C SER A 94 4.72 -8.16 6.67
N LYS A 95 4.96 -6.86 6.88
CA LYS A 95 5.18 -6.26 8.19
C LYS A 95 3.94 -5.56 8.73
N PRO A 96 3.74 -5.61 10.06
CA PRO A 96 2.61 -4.95 10.70
C PRO A 96 2.54 -3.48 10.30
N TYR A 97 1.34 -3.00 9.97
CA TYR A 97 1.09 -1.64 9.48
C TYR A 97 1.47 -0.52 10.46
N TRP A 98 1.93 -0.84 11.66
CA TRP A 98 2.00 0.08 12.79
C TRP A 98 3.33 0.83 12.91
N ASP A 99 4.41 0.41 12.24
CA ASP A 99 5.72 1.08 12.42
C ASP A 99 5.90 2.31 11.53
N TYR A 100 4.87 3.16 11.49
CA TYR A 100 4.96 4.50 10.88
C TYR A 100 6.03 5.36 11.57
N VAL A 101 6.23 5.13 12.87
CA VAL A 101 7.30 5.77 13.66
C VAL A 101 8.66 5.37 13.10
N GLY A 102 8.93 4.07 12.94
CA GLY A 102 10.14 3.58 12.28
C GLY A 102 10.30 4.06 10.83
N SER A 103 9.19 4.21 10.10
CA SER A 103 9.22 4.67 8.70
C SER A 103 9.37 6.18 8.54
N SER A 104 9.19 6.94 9.63
CA SER A 104 9.28 8.40 9.66
C SER A 104 10.74 8.85 9.64
N TYR A 105 11.03 9.88 8.85
CA TYR A 105 12.38 10.40 8.71
C TYR A 105 12.77 11.24 9.92
N LYS A 106 13.82 10.84 10.64
CA LYS A 106 14.43 11.60 11.76
C LYS A 106 15.81 12.21 11.45
N GLY A 107 16.27 12.13 10.20
CA GLY A 107 17.58 12.64 9.82
C GLY A 107 17.66 14.17 9.75
N LYS A 108 18.88 14.70 9.53
CA LYS A 108 19.17 16.15 9.56
C LYS A 108 18.85 16.90 8.26
N GLN A 109 18.45 16.23 7.17
CA GLN A 109 18.18 16.86 5.86
C GLN A 109 16.76 16.53 5.37
N ASP A 110 15.97 17.52 4.98
CA ASP A 110 14.66 17.27 4.35
C ASP A 110 14.85 16.52 3.01
N GLU A 111 14.70 15.21 3.05
CA GLU A 111 14.91 14.36 1.89
C GLU A 111 13.69 14.42 0.95
N THR A 112 13.95 14.75 -0.31
CA THR A 112 12.92 14.93 -1.34
C THR A 112 13.24 14.09 -2.58
N LEU A 113 12.20 13.64 -3.28
CA LEU A 113 12.35 13.04 -4.61
C LEU A 113 12.28 14.12 -5.67
N GLN A 114 12.99 13.90 -6.77
CA GLN A 114 12.90 14.78 -7.92
C GLN A 114 11.50 14.71 -8.54
N ASN A 115 10.83 15.85 -8.62
CA ASN A 115 9.59 15.98 -9.39
C ASN A 115 9.92 16.11 -10.88
N LEU A 116 9.44 15.16 -11.67
CA LEU A 116 9.70 15.07 -13.11
C LEU A 116 8.98 16.17 -13.91
N TYR A 117 7.88 16.72 -13.40
CA TYR A 117 7.11 17.78 -14.08
C TYR A 117 7.75 19.16 -13.90
N CYS A 118 8.57 19.39 -12.86
CA CYS A 118 9.31 20.64 -12.72
C CYS A 118 10.28 20.87 -13.89
N ARG A 119 10.90 19.80 -14.42
CA ARG A 119 11.82 19.90 -15.58
C ARG A 119 11.08 20.33 -16.85
N ILE A 120 9.81 19.93 -17.00
CA ILE A 120 8.98 20.19 -18.18
C ILE A 120 8.37 21.59 -18.13
N SER A 121 8.00 22.06 -16.93
CA SER A 121 7.40 23.38 -16.71
C SER A 121 8.41 24.54 -16.88
N GLY A 122 9.72 24.26 -16.80
CA GLY A 122 10.77 25.29 -16.85
C GLY A 122 10.79 26.24 -15.64
N LYS A 123 9.86 26.07 -14.70
CA LYS A 123 9.79 26.80 -13.44
C LYS A 123 10.68 26.10 -12.40
N THR A 124 11.69 26.80 -11.89
CA THR A 124 12.44 26.33 -10.72
C THR A 124 11.48 26.12 -9.55
N PRO A 125 11.57 25.00 -8.81
CA PRO A 125 10.73 24.78 -7.64
C PRO A 125 10.98 25.92 -6.66
N VAL A 126 9.92 26.67 -6.36
CA VAL A 126 9.98 27.72 -5.35
C VAL A 126 10.12 27.02 -4.00
N THR A 127 11.35 26.86 -3.53
CA THR A 127 11.67 26.50 -2.14
C THR A 127 11.25 27.67 -1.25
N LYS A 128 9.95 27.83 -1.01
CA LYS A 128 9.45 28.64 0.10
C LYS A 128 9.78 27.87 1.38
N LYS A 129 10.56 28.50 2.27
CA LYS A 129 10.89 27.98 3.60
C LYS A 129 9.63 27.38 4.26
N PRO A 130 9.73 26.24 4.95
CA PRO A 130 8.61 25.66 5.66
C PRO A 130 8.05 26.72 6.63
N ARG A 131 6.80 27.12 6.39
CA ARG A 131 6.10 28.08 7.22
C ARG A 131 5.78 27.37 8.54
N ARG A 132 6.64 27.56 9.55
CA ARG A 132 6.37 27.15 10.94
C ARG A 132 4.96 27.63 11.30
N ARG A 133 4.01 26.69 11.48
CA ARG A 133 2.74 27.02 12.12
C ARG A 133 3.03 27.32 13.58
N ILE A 134 2.75 28.57 13.97
CA ILE A 134 2.79 29.05 15.35
C ILE A 134 1.44 28.68 15.99
N GLY A 135 1.49 28.00 17.14
CA GLY A 135 0.47 28.10 18.17
C GLY A 135 -0.35 26.84 18.51
N ALA A 136 0.27 25.85 19.16
CA ALA A 136 -0.42 25.09 20.21
C ALA A 136 0.47 25.14 21.46
N LYS A 137 0.01 25.95 22.41
CA LYS A 137 0.62 26.30 23.69
C LYS A 137 0.75 25.06 24.59
N ASP A 138 1.93 24.93 25.19
CA ASP A 138 2.28 24.10 26.37
C ASP A 138 1.42 22.88 26.65
N ARG A 139 1.90 21.72 26.17
CA ARG A 139 1.91 20.51 26.99
C ARG A 139 3.25 19.83 26.80
N ASP A 140 4.20 20.23 27.65
CA ASP A 140 5.20 19.31 28.17
C ASP A 140 4.46 18.06 28.65
N LYS A 141 4.48 17.03 27.82
CA LYS A 141 4.14 15.69 28.22
C LYS A 141 5.15 14.79 27.56
N ASP A 142 6.12 14.37 28.37
CA ASP A 142 7.05 13.27 28.14
C ASP A 142 6.39 12.15 27.33
N MET A 143 6.44 12.28 26.02
CA MET A 143 6.35 11.16 25.11
C MET A 143 7.80 10.77 24.93
N SER A 144 8.26 9.82 25.74
CA SER A 144 9.56 9.18 25.59
C SER A 144 9.83 8.97 24.11
N ALA A 145 10.70 9.80 23.52
CA ALA A 145 11.07 9.69 22.12
C ALA A 145 11.80 8.36 22.00
N GLU A 146 11.05 7.32 21.62
CA GLU A 146 11.57 5.99 21.46
C GLU A 146 12.77 6.08 20.52
N LYS A 147 13.94 5.64 20.99
CA LYS A 147 15.17 5.69 20.18
C LYS A 147 15.00 4.67 19.06
N ILE A 148 14.62 5.15 17.88
CA ILE A 148 14.54 4.32 16.67
C ILE A 148 15.97 3.97 16.27
N THR A 149 16.27 2.69 16.21
CA THR A 149 17.55 2.19 15.68
C THR A 149 17.52 2.27 14.14
N PRO A 150 18.67 2.47 13.48
CA PRO A 150 18.73 2.48 12.01
C PRO A 150 18.23 1.16 11.40
N GLU A 151 18.42 0.05 12.12
CA GLU A 151 17.90 -1.28 11.76
C GLU A 151 16.37 -1.30 11.74
N ARG A 152 15.71 -0.63 12.69
CA ARG A 152 14.25 -0.50 12.73
C ARG A 152 13.73 0.38 11.60
N GLU A 153 14.39 1.49 11.29
CA GLU A 153 14.02 2.33 10.14
C GLU A 153 14.16 1.56 8.81
N GLN A 154 15.29 0.86 8.63
CA GLN A 154 15.50 0.01 7.47
C GLN A 154 14.45 -1.10 7.39
N ALA A 155 14.07 -1.70 8.53
CA ALA A 155 13.05 -2.72 8.60
C ALA A 155 11.63 -2.17 8.36
N ALA A 156 11.33 -0.93 8.76
CA ALA A 156 10.01 -0.33 8.59
C ALA A 156 9.76 0.10 7.13
N GLY A 157 10.83 0.39 6.38
CA GLY A 157 10.75 0.90 5.02
C GLY A 157 10.51 2.40 4.99
N HIS A 158 10.31 2.95 3.78
CA HIS A 158 10.23 4.39 3.58
C HIS A 158 8.87 4.81 3.04
N VAL A 159 8.25 5.80 3.68
CA VAL A 159 7.06 6.49 3.20
C VAL A 159 7.44 7.81 2.55
N TRP A 160 6.90 8.02 1.35
CA TRP A 160 7.01 9.25 0.58
C TRP A 160 5.63 9.88 0.42
N LEU A 161 5.57 11.19 0.59
CA LEU A 161 4.35 11.99 0.55
C LEU A 161 4.40 12.97 -0.61
N GLY A 162 3.30 13.11 -1.34
CA GLY A 162 3.07 14.25 -2.23
C GLY A 162 2.45 15.38 -1.43
N ASP A 163 3.21 16.43 -1.19
CA ASP A 163 2.81 17.62 -0.43
C ASP A 163 2.64 18.80 -1.40
N CYS A 164 1.53 19.52 -1.29
CA CYS A 164 1.33 20.78 -1.98
C CYS A 164 0.86 21.84 -0.97
N GLU A 165 1.62 22.93 -0.86
CA GLU A 165 1.32 24.04 0.07
C GLU A 165 1.13 23.62 1.55
N GLY A 166 1.74 22.51 1.98
CA GLY A 166 1.62 21.97 3.34
C GLY A 166 0.44 21.02 3.53
N GLU A 167 -0.27 20.65 2.46
CA GLU A 167 -1.32 19.63 2.46
C GLU A 167 -0.79 18.33 1.83
N VAL A 168 -0.97 17.21 2.54
CA VAL A 168 -0.60 15.88 2.04
C VAL A 168 -1.71 15.39 1.10
N LEU A 169 -1.39 15.27 -0.18
CA LEU A 169 -2.33 14.89 -1.23
C LEU A 169 -2.29 13.39 -1.56
N GLY A 170 -1.20 12.71 -1.25
CA GLY A 170 -0.96 11.32 -1.60
C GLY A 170 0.27 10.74 -0.91
N CYS A 171 0.37 9.41 -0.88
CA CYS A 171 1.52 8.69 -0.36
C CYS A 171 1.86 7.45 -1.19
N ILE A 172 3.13 7.02 -1.09
CA ILE A 172 3.65 5.77 -1.63
C ILE A 172 4.66 5.19 -0.63
N PHE A 173 4.61 3.86 -0.45
CA PHE A 173 5.49 3.15 0.46
C PHE A 173 6.50 2.35 -0.34
N ARG A 174 7.76 2.43 0.08
CA ARG A 174 8.83 1.53 -0.32
C ARG A 174 9.08 0.56 0.83
N GLU A 175 8.76 -0.71 0.63
CA GLU A 175 9.01 -1.73 1.65
C GLU A 175 10.51 -1.99 1.82
N SER A 176 10.89 -2.50 2.98
CA SER A 176 12.21 -3.08 3.20
C SER A 176 12.37 -4.34 2.35
N GLU A 177 13.15 -4.27 1.28
CA GLU A 177 13.49 -5.41 0.43
C GLU A 177 14.93 -5.84 0.72
N THR A 178 15.16 -7.14 0.92
CA THR A 178 16.49 -7.69 1.22
C THR A 178 17.23 -8.11 -0.03
N ARG A 179 16.52 -8.41 -1.13
CA ARG A 179 17.13 -8.81 -2.39
C ARG A 179 17.87 -7.65 -3.06
N PRO A 180 19.12 -7.85 -3.52
CA PRO A 180 19.89 -6.82 -4.17
C PRO A 180 19.25 -6.41 -5.51
N GLY A 181 19.21 -5.11 -5.78
CA GLY A 181 18.67 -4.56 -7.03
C GLY A 181 17.16 -4.70 -7.24
N VAL A 182 16.44 -5.33 -6.32
CA VAL A 182 14.97 -5.46 -6.32
C VAL A 182 14.37 -4.49 -5.32
N ARG A 183 13.23 -3.89 -5.67
CA ARG A 183 12.45 -3.04 -4.76
C ARG A 183 10.99 -3.42 -4.77
N ARG A 184 10.31 -3.20 -3.65
CA ARG A 184 8.86 -3.41 -3.51
C ARG A 184 8.19 -2.09 -3.14
N ILE A 185 7.21 -1.71 -3.93
CA ILE A 185 6.35 -0.56 -3.64
C ILE A 185 4.97 -1.05 -3.25
N CYS A 186 4.38 -0.39 -2.26
CA CYS A 186 3.04 -0.71 -1.79
C CYS A 186 2.31 0.56 -1.35
N ARG A 187 1.02 0.41 -1.03
CA ARG A 187 0.17 1.48 -0.46
C ARG A 187 0.25 2.81 -1.22
N VAL A 188 0.17 2.75 -2.55
CA VAL A 188 0.02 3.94 -3.39
C VAL A 188 -1.40 4.46 -3.22
N VAL A 189 -1.55 5.56 -2.50
CA VAL A 189 -2.86 6.16 -2.22
C VAL A 189 -2.82 7.65 -2.54
N THR A 190 -3.86 8.15 -3.20
CA THR A 190 -4.08 9.58 -3.41
C THR A 190 -5.43 9.97 -2.86
N SER A 191 -5.54 11.20 -2.36
CA SER A 191 -6.79 11.81 -1.94
C SER A 191 -7.82 11.71 -3.07
N CYS A 192 -9.08 11.44 -2.72
CA CYS A 192 -10.16 11.23 -3.69
C CYS A 192 -10.35 12.41 -4.65
N TRP A 193 -10.07 13.62 -4.18
CA TRP A 193 -10.18 14.88 -4.94
C TRP A 193 -9.18 14.99 -6.10
N TYR A 194 -8.04 14.30 -6.00
CA TYR A 194 -6.93 14.37 -6.97
C TYR A 194 -6.72 13.06 -7.74
N ARG A 195 -7.67 12.13 -7.65
CA ARG A 195 -7.63 10.90 -8.46
C ARG A 195 -7.82 11.25 -9.93
N ARG A 196 -7.03 10.60 -10.79
CA ARG A 196 -6.96 10.83 -12.25
C ARG A 196 -6.32 12.16 -12.69
N GLU A 197 -5.83 12.98 -11.75
CA GLU A 197 -5.04 14.18 -12.05
C GLU A 197 -3.54 13.88 -12.31
N GLY A 198 -3.13 12.62 -12.25
CA GLY A 198 -1.74 12.21 -12.50
C GLY A 198 -0.84 12.14 -11.26
N LEU A 199 -1.32 12.53 -10.08
CA LEU A 199 -0.55 12.49 -8.82
C LEU A 199 0.03 11.10 -8.51
N GLY A 200 -0.77 10.03 -8.65
CA GLY A 200 -0.28 8.67 -8.42
C GLY A 200 0.83 8.26 -9.39
N ARG A 201 0.74 8.69 -10.66
CA ARG A 201 1.79 8.46 -11.66
C ARG A 201 3.07 9.19 -11.27
N LEU A 202 2.95 10.45 -10.85
CA LEU A 202 4.08 11.25 -10.36
C LEU A 202 4.78 10.56 -9.19
N LEU A 203 4.04 10.14 -8.17
CA LEU A 203 4.59 9.45 -7.00
C LEU A 203 5.38 8.18 -7.38
N VAL A 204 4.80 7.33 -8.23
CA VAL A 204 5.46 6.09 -8.67
C VAL A 204 6.70 6.40 -9.50
N GLN A 205 6.61 7.24 -10.51
CA GLN A 205 7.73 7.52 -11.42
C GLN A 205 8.90 8.22 -10.73
N SER A 206 8.63 9.15 -9.80
CA SER A 206 9.69 9.80 -9.02
C SER A 206 10.41 8.81 -8.09
N LEU A 207 9.69 7.84 -7.53
CA LEU A 207 10.30 6.78 -6.74
C LEU A 207 11.08 5.80 -7.61
N GLU A 208 10.51 5.36 -8.74
CA GLU A 208 11.19 4.51 -9.74
C GLU A 208 12.53 5.11 -10.16
N GLN A 209 12.55 6.40 -10.52
CA GLN A 209 13.76 7.08 -10.96
C GLN A 209 14.84 7.10 -9.87
N ARG A 210 14.47 7.44 -8.62
CA ARG A 210 15.40 7.39 -7.51
C ARG A 210 15.94 5.97 -7.30
N GLU A 211 15.07 4.96 -7.32
CA GLU A 211 15.50 3.59 -7.09
C GLU A 211 16.43 3.10 -8.23
N ARG A 212 16.18 3.51 -9.49
CA ARG A 212 17.10 3.29 -10.61
C ARG A 212 18.47 3.92 -10.36
N GLU A 213 18.51 5.17 -9.91
CA GLU A 213 19.76 5.88 -9.57
C GLU A 213 20.53 5.21 -8.42
N THR A 214 19.82 4.54 -7.50
CA THR A 214 20.43 3.71 -6.44
C THR A 214 20.79 2.28 -6.87
N GLY A 215 20.66 1.94 -8.15
CA GLY A 215 21.03 0.63 -8.70
C GLY A 215 19.96 -0.46 -8.63
N ALA A 216 18.68 -0.09 -8.47
CA ALA A 216 17.59 -1.05 -8.64
C ALA A 216 17.34 -1.31 -10.13
N HIS A 217 17.22 -2.58 -10.51
CA HIS A 217 16.90 -3.02 -11.87
C HIS A 217 15.44 -3.49 -11.99
N ARG A 218 14.75 -3.77 -10.88
CA ARG A 218 13.36 -4.25 -10.89
C ARG A 218 12.54 -3.72 -9.71
N VAL A 219 11.29 -3.35 -9.98
CA VAL A 219 10.30 -2.92 -8.98
C VAL A 219 9.07 -3.81 -9.04
N TYR A 220 8.65 -4.32 -7.88
CA TYR A 220 7.41 -5.06 -7.70
C TYR A 220 6.34 -4.20 -7.02
N ALA A 221 5.09 -4.40 -7.43
CA ALA A 221 3.90 -3.82 -6.83
C ALA A 221 2.85 -4.90 -6.58
N HIS A 222 2.30 -4.93 -5.37
CA HIS A 222 1.20 -5.83 -5.04
C HIS A 222 -0.11 -5.08 -5.10
N VAL A 223 -1.04 -5.61 -5.88
CA VAL A 223 -2.35 -5.03 -6.07
C VAL A 223 -3.39 -5.98 -5.50
N PRO A 224 -4.33 -5.53 -4.65
CA PRO A 224 -5.42 -6.38 -4.19
C PRO A 224 -6.13 -7.05 -5.36
N TYR A 225 -6.38 -8.36 -5.28
CA TYR A 225 -7.03 -9.10 -6.36
C TYR A 225 -8.35 -8.48 -6.88
N PRO A 226 -9.25 -7.95 -6.02
CA PRO A 226 -10.48 -7.30 -6.50
C PRO A 226 -10.26 -5.87 -7.05
N SER A 227 -9.06 -5.30 -6.94
CA SER A 227 -8.79 -3.91 -7.34
C SER A 227 -8.55 -3.79 -8.84
N LYS A 228 -9.63 -3.59 -9.60
CA LYS A 228 -9.57 -3.29 -11.03
C LYS A 228 -8.91 -1.94 -11.34
N LEU A 229 -9.07 -0.97 -10.44
CA LEU A 229 -8.43 0.34 -10.57
C LEU A 229 -6.91 0.23 -10.45
N GLY A 230 -6.41 -0.50 -9.45
CA GLY A 230 -4.97 -0.71 -9.26
C GLY A 230 -4.35 -1.47 -10.43
N GLU A 231 -5.02 -2.53 -10.91
CA GLU A 231 -4.61 -3.29 -12.09
C GLU A 231 -4.47 -2.38 -13.33
N ALA A 232 -5.50 -1.60 -13.64
CA ALA A 232 -5.46 -0.68 -14.77
C ALA A 232 -4.42 0.44 -14.60
N PHE A 233 -4.19 0.89 -13.37
CA PHE A 233 -3.18 1.91 -13.06
C PHE A 233 -1.76 1.40 -13.34
N PHE A 234 -1.37 0.25 -12.79
CA PHE A 234 -0.03 -0.31 -12.98
C PHE A 234 0.21 -0.76 -14.42
N LYS A 235 -0.78 -1.38 -15.09
CA LYS A 235 -0.69 -1.67 -16.54
C LYS A 235 -0.43 -0.41 -17.37
N LYS A 236 -1.10 0.72 -17.07
CA LYS A 236 -0.87 2.02 -17.72
C LYS A 236 0.48 2.68 -17.39
N LEU A 237 1.17 2.22 -16.36
CA LEU A 237 2.53 2.66 -16.01
C LEU A 237 3.62 1.77 -16.64
N GLY A 238 3.22 0.75 -17.41
CA GLY A 238 4.11 -0.19 -18.06
C GLY A 238 4.52 -1.37 -17.19
N TYR A 239 3.79 -1.65 -16.10
CA TYR A 239 4.02 -2.87 -15.32
C TYR A 239 3.35 -4.07 -15.99
N LEU A 240 4.04 -5.21 -15.93
CA LEU A 240 3.54 -6.51 -16.38
C LEU A 240 3.01 -7.29 -15.19
N GLN A 241 1.90 -8.01 -15.37
CA GLN A 241 1.36 -8.87 -14.33
C GLN A 241 2.09 -10.21 -14.37
N LEU A 242 2.63 -10.64 -13.24
CA LEU A 242 3.26 -11.95 -13.11
C LEU A 242 2.21 -13.05 -13.30
N GLY A 243 2.50 -14.04 -14.15
CA GLY A 243 1.63 -15.18 -14.44
C GLY A 243 0.45 -14.90 -15.39
N GLU A 244 0.41 -13.75 -16.07
CA GLU A 244 -0.58 -13.47 -17.14
C GLU A 244 -0.05 -13.87 -18.53
N GLU A 245 1.27 -14.05 -18.69
CA GLU A 245 1.89 -14.58 -19.91
C GLU A 245 2.16 -16.08 -19.77
N ASN A 246 1.56 -16.86 -20.66
CA ASN A 246 1.65 -18.32 -20.74
C ASN A 246 2.98 -18.78 -21.36
N ASN A 247 4.08 -18.08 -21.09
CA ASN A 247 5.39 -18.43 -21.60
C ASN A 247 5.97 -19.52 -20.69
N GLU A 248 5.89 -20.76 -21.16
CA GLU A 248 6.49 -21.97 -20.60
C GLU A 248 8.04 -21.95 -20.62
N GLU A 249 8.65 -20.81 -20.89
CA GLU A 249 10.09 -20.61 -21.03
C GLU A 249 10.53 -19.48 -20.09
N ASP A 250 10.63 -19.77 -18.80
CA ASP A 250 11.63 -19.14 -17.93
C ASP A 250 11.78 -20.00 -16.67
N SER A 251 12.58 -21.04 -16.84
CA SER A 251 13.03 -21.99 -15.82
C SER A 251 14.02 -21.36 -14.82
N ASP A 252 13.70 -20.18 -14.30
CA ASP A 252 14.37 -19.51 -13.17
C ASP A 252 13.36 -19.19 -12.04
N GLU A 253 12.39 -20.09 -11.85
CA GLU A 253 11.21 -19.99 -10.96
C GLU A 253 11.51 -19.79 -9.46
N ILE A 254 12.77 -19.73 -9.03
CA ILE A 254 13.14 -19.72 -7.61
C ILE A 254 13.21 -18.29 -7.02
N ASN A 255 13.27 -17.23 -7.85
CA ASN A 255 13.49 -15.84 -7.39
C ASN A 255 12.35 -14.85 -7.68
N LEU A 256 11.21 -15.31 -8.21
CA LEU A 256 10.08 -14.43 -8.55
C LEU A 256 9.25 -14.06 -7.31
N GLU A 257 8.82 -12.81 -7.23
CA GLU A 257 7.94 -12.33 -6.15
C GLU A 257 6.60 -13.07 -6.16
N THR A 258 6.26 -13.73 -5.06
CA THR A 258 5.02 -14.52 -4.99
C THR A 258 3.83 -13.68 -4.53
N PRO A 259 2.63 -13.90 -5.08
CA PRO A 259 1.41 -13.32 -4.55
C PRO A 259 1.20 -13.67 -3.06
N GLU A 260 0.77 -12.68 -2.27
CA GLU A 260 0.33 -12.94 -0.90
C GLU A 260 -0.87 -13.88 -0.93
N ARG A 261 -0.81 -14.98 -0.18
CA ARG A 261 -1.87 -15.99 -0.10
C ARG A 261 -2.60 -15.90 1.23
N GLY A 262 -3.93 -15.98 1.17
CA GLY A 262 -4.80 -15.93 2.33
C GLY A 262 -5.21 -17.33 2.81
N PHE A 263 -6.27 -17.35 3.61
CA PHE A 263 -6.92 -18.58 4.06
C PHE A 263 -7.21 -19.52 2.87
N LEU A 264 -6.88 -20.81 3.01
CA LEU A 264 -6.97 -21.86 1.97
C LEU A 264 -6.02 -21.68 0.77
N GLY A 265 -4.99 -20.84 0.89
CA GLY A 265 -3.95 -20.68 -0.15
C GLY A 265 -4.36 -19.79 -1.33
N TYR A 266 -5.51 -19.13 -1.27
CA TYR A 266 -5.98 -18.25 -2.34
C TYR A 266 -5.15 -16.96 -2.43
N PRO A 267 -4.75 -16.52 -3.64
CA PRO A 267 -4.04 -15.26 -3.79
C PRO A 267 -4.94 -14.08 -3.41
N LEU A 268 -4.45 -13.25 -2.47
CA LEU A 268 -5.07 -12.00 -2.04
C LEU A 268 -4.63 -10.82 -2.90
N THR A 269 -3.45 -10.94 -3.49
CA THR A 269 -2.84 -9.92 -4.35
C THR A 269 -2.51 -10.48 -5.72
N LYS A 270 -2.42 -9.58 -6.69
CA LYS A 270 -1.77 -9.77 -7.98
C LYS A 270 -0.42 -9.09 -7.91
N VAL A 271 0.61 -9.75 -8.43
CA VAL A 271 1.97 -9.18 -8.46
C VAL A 271 2.18 -8.54 -9.82
N PHE A 272 2.61 -7.30 -9.79
CA PHE A 272 3.03 -6.53 -10.96
C PHE A 272 4.51 -6.25 -10.85
N TYR A 273 5.24 -6.30 -11.96
CA TYR A 273 6.65 -5.97 -12.00
C TYR A 273 6.98 -5.04 -13.16
N LYS A 274 8.06 -4.29 -13.01
CA LYS A 274 8.61 -3.43 -14.05
C LYS A 274 10.12 -3.37 -13.91
N ASP A 275 10.82 -3.55 -15.01
CA ASP A 275 12.26 -3.36 -15.08
C ASP A 275 12.58 -1.87 -15.20
N LEU A 276 13.56 -1.43 -14.43
CA LEU A 276 13.99 -0.03 -14.33
C LEU A 276 15.14 0.27 -15.28
#